data_AF-A0A4P5VYI4-F1
#
_entry.id   AF-A0A4P5VYI4-F1
#
_cell.length_a   1.000
_cell.length_b   1.000
_cell.length_c   1.000
_cell.angle_alpha   90.00
_cell.angle_beta   90.00
_cell.angle_gamma   90.00
#
_symmetry.space_group_name_H-M   'P 1'
#
loop_
_entity.id
_entity.type
_entity.pdbx_description
1 polymer ?
#
loop_
_entity_poly.entity_id
_entity_poly.type
_entity_poly.pdbx_seq_one_letter_code
_entity_poly.pdbx_strand_id
1 'polypeptide(L)'
;MFAILGADLCAAGLVPIALGFTLVARSRNKWRGAAMAMAVVALMAALAPICAGIGGYMLGMSRVEAALELVDPDKRELIEKMGSEEAGQNLNFGFGTGCLCLVPALIALMLVPAKPVAHDDFA
;
A
#
# COMPACT_ATOMS: atom_id res chain seq x y z
N MET A 1 -14.30 13.28 7.11
CA MET A 1 -14.11 12.92 5.69
C MET A 1 -12.98 11.88 5.51
N PHE A 2 -11.83 12.02 6.18
CA PHE A 2 -10.74 11.00 6.17
C PHE A 2 -11.13 9.61 6.70
N ALA A 3 -12.06 9.52 7.66
CA ALA A 3 -12.51 8.24 8.21
C ALA A 3 -13.27 7.35 7.20
N ILE A 4 -13.93 7.95 6.21
CA ILE A 4 -14.68 7.21 5.18
C ILE A 4 -13.71 6.64 4.13
N LEU A 5 -12.73 7.46 3.69
CA LEU A 5 -11.63 6.99 2.84
C LEU A 5 -10.79 5.89 3.51
N GLY A 6 -10.53 6.01 4.81
CA GLY A 6 -9.79 4.99 5.58
C GLY A 6 -10.52 3.65 5.68
N ALA A 7 -11.85 3.68 5.81
CA ALA A 7 -12.69 2.47 5.82
C ALA A 7 -12.74 1.79 4.44
N ASP A 8 -12.84 2.57 3.35
CA ASP A 8 -12.84 2.05 1.98
C ASP A 8 -11.46 1.49 1.58
N LEU A 9 -10.36 2.12 1.98
CA LEU A 9 -9.00 1.60 1.80
C LEU A 9 -8.77 0.31 2.60
N CYS A 10 -9.28 0.24 3.84
CA CYS A 10 -9.23 -0.99 4.64
C CYS A 10 -10.05 -2.12 4.01
N ALA A 11 -11.25 -1.83 3.49
CA ALA A 11 -12.07 -2.82 2.78
C ALA A 11 -11.41 -3.27 1.47
N ALA A 12 -10.82 -2.35 0.71
CA ALA A 12 -10.08 -2.63 -0.52
C ALA A 12 -8.80 -3.45 -0.29
N GLY A 13 -8.18 -3.37 0.89
CA GLY A 13 -7.05 -4.22 1.28
C GLY A 13 -7.48 -5.56 1.88
N LEU A 14 -8.46 -5.56 2.78
CA LEU A 14 -8.86 -6.75 3.55
C LEU A 14 -9.63 -7.78 2.70
N VAL A 15 -10.45 -7.34 1.74
CA VAL A 15 -11.20 -8.24 0.85
C VAL A 15 -10.26 -9.10 -0.03
N PRO A 16 -9.26 -8.54 -0.74
CA PRO A 16 -8.30 -9.35 -1.48
C PRO A 16 -7.42 -10.22 -0.58
N ILE A 17 -7.08 -9.77 0.64
CA ILE A 17 -6.34 -10.57 1.62
C ILE A 17 -7.18 -11.79 2.05
N ALA A 18 -8.46 -11.60 2.35
CA ALA A 18 -9.38 -12.69 2.71
C ALA A 18 -9.63 -13.65 1.54
N LEU A 19 -9.76 -13.13 0.31
CA LEU A 19 -9.84 -13.96 -0.90
C LEU A 19 -8.56 -14.78 -1.09
N GLY A 20 -7.43 -14.16 -0.80
CA GLY A 20 -6.13 -14.77 -0.75
C GLY A 20 -5.99 -15.97 0.17
N PHE A 21 -6.35 -15.76 1.44
CA PHE A 21 -6.35 -16.80 2.46
C PHE A 21 -7.30 -17.95 2.12
N THR A 22 -8.48 -17.66 1.56
CA THR A 22 -9.44 -18.70 1.16
C THR A 22 -8.98 -19.51 -0.06
N LEU A 23 -8.33 -18.87 -1.04
CA LEU A 23 -7.73 -19.55 -2.20
C LEU A 23 -6.52 -20.40 -1.82
N VAL A 24 -5.70 -19.94 -0.87
CA VAL A 24 -4.56 -20.70 -0.32
C VAL A 24 -5.05 -21.89 0.51
N ALA A 25 -6.05 -21.69 1.38
CA ALA A 25 -6.60 -22.75 2.22
C ALA A 25 -7.22 -23.92 1.42
N ARG A 26 -7.72 -23.64 0.21
CA ARG A 26 -8.36 -24.65 -0.66
C ARG A 26 -7.38 -25.41 -1.57
N SER A 27 -6.13 -24.96 -1.68
CA SER A 27 -5.16 -25.47 -2.65
C SER A 27 -3.98 -26.18 -1.95
N ARG A 28 -4.17 -27.46 -1.58
CA ARG A 28 -3.09 -28.27 -0.97
C ARG A 28 -1.94 -28.63 -1.93
N ASN A 29 -2.09 -28.49 -3.25
CA ASN A 29 -1.09 -28.91 -4.25
C ASN A 29 -0.55 -27.81 -5.20
N LYS A 30 -0.96 -26.54 -5.06
CA LYS A 30 -0.46 -25.43 -5.92
C LYS A 30 0.00 -24.20 -5.14
N TRP A 31 0.71 -24.42 -4.05
CA TRP A 31 1.21 -23.38 -3.12
C TRP A 31 1.98 -22.24 -3.81
N ARG A 32 2.80 -22.55 -4.83
CA ARG A 32 3.54 -21.54 -5.60
C ARG A 32 2.64 -20.61 -6.42
N GLY A 33 1.62 -21.16 -7.09
CA GLY A 33 0.69 -20.37 -7.90
C GLY A 33 -0.20 -19.47 -7.04
N ALA A 34 -0.65 -19.97 -5.89
CA ALA A 34 -1.44 -19.18 -4.94
C ALA A 34 -0.61 -18.08 -4.27
N ALA A 35 0.64 -18.35 -3.90
CA ALA A 35 1.55 -17.33 -3.36
C ALA A 35 1.91 -16.26 -4.39
N MET A 36 2.12 -16.62 -5.66
CA MET A 36 2.31 -15.64 -6.74
C MET A 36 1.07 -14.77 -6.96
N ALA A 37 -0.13 -15.37 -6.97
CA ALA A 37 -1.37 -14.60 -7.09
C ALA A 37 -1.53 -13.60 -5.92
N MET A 38 -1.19 -14.03 -4.70
CA MET A 38 -1.17 -13.17 -3.51
C MET A 38 -0.17 -12.03 -3.62
N ALA A 39 1.03 -12.30 -4.13
CA ALA A 39 2.04 -11.28 -4.36
C ALA A 39 1.57 -10.21 -5.36
N VAL A 40 0.94 -10.63 -6.47
CA VAL A 40 0.40 -9.71 -7.48
C VAL A 40 -0.73 -8.86 -6.89
N VAL A 41 -1.66 -9.47 -6.15
CA VAL A 41 -2.79 -8.76 -5.53
C VAL A 41 -2.29 -7.77 -4.48
N ALA A 42 -1.35 -8.16 -3.63
CA ALA A 42 -0.74 -7.27 -2.65
C ALA A 42 0.00 -6.10 -3.30
N LEU A 43 0.72 -6.34 -4.40
CA LEU A 43 1.40 -5.30 -5.15
C LEU A 43 0.40 -4.29 -5.73
N MET A 44 -0.69 -4.76 -6.34
CA MET A 44 -1.74 -3.89 -6.85
C MET A 44 -2.45 -3.11 -5.73
N ALA A 45 -2.68 -3.75 -4.58
CA ALA A 45 -3.26 -3.10 -3.41
C ALA A 45 -2.32 -2.03 -2.83
N ALA A 46 -1.00 -2.22 -2.90
CA ALA A 46 -0.01 -1.25 -2.45
C ALA A 46 0.13 -0.03 -3.39
N LEU A 47 -0.10 -0.22 -4.69
CA LEU A 47 -0.03 0.85 -5.68
C LEU A 47 -1.07 1.96 -5.42
N ALA A 48 -2.30 1.60 -5.03
CA ALA A 48 -3.37 2.57 -4.79
C ALA A 48 -3.03 3.63 -3.71
N PRO A 49 -2.64 3.26 -2.46
CA PRO A 49 -2.26 4.24 -1.45
C PRO A 49 -0.97 4.99 -1.80
N ILE A 50 0.00 4.36 -2.49
CA ILE A 50 1.23 5.05 -2.94
C ILE A 50 0.87 6.16 -3.95
N CYS A 51 0.05 5.84 -4.95
CA CYS A 51 -0.43 6.83 -5.92
C CYS A 51 -1.25 7.93 -5.25
N ALA A 52 -2.11 7.59 -4.29
CA ALA A 52 -2.87 8.58 -3.52
C ALA A 52 -1.94 9.49 -2.68
N GLY A 53 -0.88 8.96 -2.08
CA GLY A 53 0.11 9.73 -1.34
C GLY A 53 0.88 10.71 -2.22
N ILE A 54 1.34 10.25 -3.39
CA ILE A 54 2.03 11.10 -4.38
C ILE A 54 1.08 12.20 -4.90
N GLY A 55 -0.14 11.83 -5.28
CA GLY A 55 -1.14 12.79 -5.75
C GLY A 55 -1.52 13.82 -4.68
N GLY A 56 -1.68 13.38 -3.44
CA GLY A 56 -1.94 14.25 -2.28
C GLY A 56 -0.78 15.20 -2.00
N TYR A 57 0.46 14.73 -2.13
CA TYR A 57 1.65 15.58 -2.00
C TYR A 57 1.72 16.66 -3.09
N MET A 58 1.54 16.28 -4.36
CA MET A 58 1.57 17.23 -5.48
C MET A 58 0.48 18.30 -5.34
N LEU A 59 -0.75 17.89 -4.97
CA LEU A 59 -1.85 18.80 -4.74
C LEU A 59 -1.62 19.69 -3.51
N GLY A 60 -0.99 19.16 -2.46
CA GLY A 60 -0.59 19.92 -1.28
C GLY A 60 0.41 21.01 -1.66
N MET A 61 1.49 20.64 -2.33
CA MET A 61 2.52 21.58 -2.78
C MET A 61 1.96 22.65 -3.74
N SER A 62 1.08 22.30 -4.68
CA SER A 62 0.47 23.31 -5.56
C SER A 62 -0.38 24.33 -4.79
N ARG A 63 -0.99 23.93 -3.68
CA ARG A 63 -1.74 24.86 -2.81
C ARG A 63 -0.81 25.74 -1.98
N VAL A 64 0.33 25.20 -1.54
CA VAL A 64 1.37 25.97 -0.84
C VAL A 64 1.93 27.05 -1.77
N GLU A 65 2.28 26.69 -3.00
CA GLU A 65 2.76 27.63 -4.02
C GLU A 65 1.75 28.75 -4.27
N ALA A 66 0.47 28.41 -4.48
CA ALA A 66 -0.60 29.40 -4.64
C ALA A 66 -0.79 30.29 -3.41
N ALA A 67 -0.61 29.76 -2.20
CA ALA A 67 -0.70 30.55 -0.97
C ALA A 67 0.46 31.53 -0.81
N LEU A 68 1.68 31.15 -1.21
CA LEU A 68 2.87 31.99 -1.11
C LEU A 68 2.78 33.25 -1.98
N GLU A 69 2.02 33.22 -3.08
CA GLU A 69 1.76 34.40 -3.91
C GLU A 69 0.97 35.49 -3.17
N LEU A 70 0.11 35.10 -2.23
CA LEU A 70 -0.81 35.99 -1.51
C LEU A 70 -0.34 36.38 -0.11
N VAL A 71 0.77 35.81 0.36
CA VAL A 71 1.27 35.95 1.73
C VAL A 71 2.35 37.03 1.84
N ASP A 72 2.31 37.76 2.96
CA ASP A 72 3.33 38.75 3.36
C ASP A 72 4.74 38.14 3.29
N PRO A 73 5.75 38.86 2.74
CA PRO A 73 7.10 38.32 2.53
C PRO A 73 7.74 37.72 3.79
N ASP A 74 7.48 38.34 4.92
CA ASP A 74 7.94 37.99 6.27
C ASP A 74 7.33 36.71 6.84
N LYS A 75 6.25 36.19 6.26
CA LYS A 75 5.60 34.93 6.65
C LYS A 75 5.76 33.81 5.64
N ARG A 76 6.35 34.08 4.46
CA ARG A 76 6.49 33.11 3.37
C ARG A 76 7.27 31.87 3.79
N GLU A 77 8.43 32.06 4.40
CA GLU A 77 9.30 30.94 4.83
C GLU A 77 8.57 30.03 5.84
N LEU A 78 7.82 30.61 6.78
CA LEU A 78 7.05 29.84 7.76
C LEU A 78 5.94 29.02 7.09
N ILE A 79 5.20 29.62 6.16
CA ILE A 79 4.09 28.96 5.47
C ILE A 79 4.59 27.89 4.50
N GLU A 80 5.69 28.14 3.79
CA GLU A 80 6.33 27.16 2.92
C GLU A 80 6.78 25.93 3.73
N LYS A 81 7.42 26.16 4.87
CA LYS A 81 7.89 25.08 5.74
C LYS A 81 6.73 24.25 6.31
N MET A 82 5.73 24.89 6.91
CA MET A 82 4.58 24.16 7.45
C MET A 82 3.80 23.43 6.35
N GLY A 83 3.59 24.10 5.20
CA GLY A 83 2.87 23.54 4.08
C GLY A 83 3.56 22.33 3.44
N SER A 84 4.89 22.38 3.31
CA SER A 84 5.69 21.25 2.81
C SER A 84 5.73 20.08 3.79
N GLU A 85 5.82 20.35 5.10
CA GLU A 85 5.73 19.31 6.13
C GLU A 85 4.35 18.61 6.11
N GLU A 86 3.26 19.37 6.01
CA GLU A 86 1.90 18.83 5.95
C GLU A 86 1.66 18.05 4.64
N ALA A 87 2.11 18.57 3.50
CA ALA A 87 2.07 17.84 2.24
C ALA A 87 2.88 16.54 2.30
N GLY A 88 4.04 16.56 2.97
CA GLY A 88 4.89 15.39 3.19
C GLY A 88 4.23 14.27 3.99
N GLN A 89 3.26 14.59 4.86
CA GLN A 89 2.49 13.56 5.57
C GLN A 89 1.69 12.67 4.61
N ASN A 90 1.25 13.18 3.46
CA ASN A 90 0.56 12.37 2.45
C ASN A 90 1.49 11.32 1.84
N LEU A 91 2.78 11.65 1.63
CA LEU A 91 3.77 10.66 1.19
C LEU A 91 3.97 9.59 2.25
N ASN A 92 4.16 9.98 3.51
CA ASN A 92 4.35 9.04 4.61
C ASN A 92 3.15 8.11 4.78
N PHE A 93 1.93 8.64 4.68
CA PHE A 93 0.71 7.85 4.73
C PHE A 93 0.61 6.88 3.54
N GLY A 94 0.82 7.36 2.32
CA GLY A 94 0.71 6.54 1.11
C GLY A 94 1.76 5.43 1.07
N PHE A 95 3.02 5.75 1.37
CA PHE A 95 4.11 4.79 1.41
C PHE A 95 3.95 3.81 2.57
N GLY A 96 3.65 4.30 3.78
CA GLY A 96 3.44 3.46 4.96
C GLY A 96 2.30 2.47 4.77
N THR A 97 1.15 2.93 4.26
CA THR A 97 0.00 2.06 3.96
C THR A 97 0.32 1.09 2.83
N GLY A 98 0.99 1.55 1.77
CA GLY A 98 1.43 0.68 0.67
C GLY A 98 2.35 -0.45 1.14
N CYS A 99 3.33 -0.15 2.00
CA CYS A 99 4.20 -1.16 2.59
C CYS A 99 3.43 -2.17 3.45
N LEU A 100 2.43 -1.74 4.22
CA LEU A 100 1.58 -2.64 5.00
C LEU A 100 0.79 -3.60 4.10
N CYS A 101 0.31 -3.14 2.95
CA CYS A 101 -0.36 -3.99 1.96
C CYS A 101 0.54 -5.11 1.40
N LEU A 102 1.87 -4.95 1.44
CA LEU A 102 2.83 -5.97 0.96
C LEU A 102 3.13 -7.06 2.00
N VAL A 103 2.85 -6.83 3.28
CA VAL A 103 3.16 -7.78 4.37
C VAL A 103 2.53 -9.17 4.14
N PRO A 104 1.26 -9.32 3.74
CA PRO A 104 0.67 -10.63 3.47
C PRO A 104 1.35 -11.39 2.33
N ALA A 105 1.84 -10.68 1.30
CA ALA A 105 2.58 -11.30 0.21
C ALA A 105 3.95 -11.80 0.66
N LEU A 106 4.66 -11.03 1.49
CA LEU A 106 5.92 -11.48 2.08
C LEU A 106 5.73 -12.73 2.94
N ILE A 107 4.69 -12.76 3.77
CA ILE A 107 4.33 -13.94 4.57
C ILE A 107 4.01 -15.14 3.66
N ALA A 108 3.18 -14.94 2.63
CA ALA A 108 2.83 -16.00 1.68
C ALA A 108 4.06 -16.56 0.98
N LEU A 109 5.01 -15.71 0.55
CA LEU A 109 6.26 -16.13 -0.09
C LEU A 109 7.20 -16.86 0.87
N MET A 110 7.29 -16.43 2.14
CA MET A 110 8.10 -17.12 3.17
C MET A 110 7.55 -18.52 3.52
N LEU A 111 6.24 -18.71 3.40
CA LEU A 111 5.59 -19.99 3.67
C LEU A 111 5.61 -20.97 2.48
N VAL A 112 6.09 -20.54 1.29
CA VAL A 112 6.27 -21.45 0.15
C VAL A 112 7.52 -22.32 0.39
N PRO A 113 7.39 -23.66 0.46
CA PRO A 113 8.55 -24.53 0.63
C PRO A 113 9.50 -24.42 -0.58
N ALA A 114 10.81 -24.31 -0.29
CA ALA A 114 11.86 -24.07 -1.28
C ALA A 114 12.05 -25.23 -2.29
N LYS A 115 11.61 -26.45 -1.93
CA LYS A 115 11.69 -27.64 -2.78
C LYS A 115 10.29 -28.18 -3.10
N PRO A 116 10.04 -28.67 -4.33
CA PRO A 116 8.90 -29.54 -4.57
C PRO A 116 9.04 -30.74 -3.63
N VAL A 117 7.99 -31.06 -2.88
CA VAL A 117 7.91 -32.32 -2.13
C VAL A 117 7.98 -33.42 -3.19
N ALA A 118 9.10 -34.13 -3.25
CA ALA A 118 9.22 -35.34 -4.05
C ALA A 118 8.16 -36.30 -3.51
N HIS A 119 7.15 -36.60 -4.33
CA HIS A 119 6.30 -37.76 -4.12
C HIS A 119 7.08 -38.99 -4.59
N ASP A 120 8.14 -39.33 -3.86
CA ASP A 120 8.66 -40.68 -3.85
C ASP A 120 7.89 -41.39 -2.73
N ASP A 121 7.09 -42.40 -3.10
CA ASP A 121 6.51 -43.46 -2.27
C ASP A 121 5.04 -43.74 -2.65
N PHE A 122 4.86 -44.34 -3.83
CA PHE A 122 3.87 -45.41 -4.00
C PHE A 122 4.53 -46.50 -4.83
N ALA A 123 5.27 -47.36 -4.13
CA ALA A 123 5.61 -48.71 -4.58
C ALA A 123 4.40 -49.64 -4.36
#